data_AF-A0A5J5A993-F1
#
_entry.id   AF-A0A5J5A993-F1
#
_cell.length_a   1.000
_cell.length_b   1.000
_cell.length_c   1.000
_cell.angle_alpha   90.00
_cell.angle_beta   90.00
_cell.angle_gamma   90.00
#
_symmetry.space_group_name_H-M   'P 1'
#
loop_
_entity.id
_entity.type
_entity.pdbx_description
1 polymer ?
#
loop_
_entity_poly.entity_id
_entity_poly.type
_entity_poly.pdbx_seq_one_letter_code
_entity_poly.pdbx_strand_id
1 'polypeptide(L)'
;MDFSTEKFAIVGPIKWSFNKKGGGVLIRKNGDEDVETIMHLHWKGSAKTILRMCSHYYDSEGNIHALEDQKSKFEQVIRDMEDDGLRPIAFAYKPIKEREIREDGLILLALVGFKCKIGEDDKSAVKALRNAGVSIKLVSQDELQKAIKIAFELGICSRGSNDVVALEEGMQLLSMEGQQQLTLAIREADVGIVEATLNTEMAREGSDIIVSPGRGLRPFTPLLRHGRCAYHNIQRFIQLQLTACISGLLITVVVTICSGESPITAIQLLWVNYIICILGGRMMVMEPAAQALMAHQPQAKRTKSLMTNFMWRTFVTQVFYQASVSLIIQFMGQAVHALKQEEWNSMIFNTFTLCQVFNLFNAMELEKKEIFVVVIRDYRFLMALVVVMGMHVVFIELATTLVVGYA
;
A
#
# COMPACT_ATOMS: atom_id res chain seq x y z
N MET A 1 -28.76 3.21 -26.81
CA MET A 1 -29.76 4.29 -26.85
C MET A 1 -29.01 5.59 -26.82
N ASP A 2 -28.64 6.10 -28.00
CA ASP A 2 -28.01 7.41 -28.14
C ASP A 2 -29.07 8.48 -27.89
N PHE A 3 -29.04 9.07 -26.69
CA PHE A 3 -29.85 10.25 -26.40
C PHE A 3 -29.29 11.41 -27.24
N SER A 4 -30.00 11.70 -28.32
CA SER A 4 -29.70 12.69 -29.35
C SER A 4 -29.24 14.04 -28.78
N THR A 5 -27.93 14.29 -28.83
CA THR A 5 -27.35 15.64 -28.77
C THR A 5 -27.75 16.49 -29.97
N GLU A 6 -28.31 15.90 -31.03
CA GLU A 6 -28.72 16.60 -32.24
C GLU A 6 -30.00 17.48 -32.08
N LYS A 7 -30.87 17.18 -31.11
CA LYS A 7 -32.19 17.86 -30.98
C LYS A 7 -32.21 19.05 -30.03
N PHE A 8 -31.22 19.20 -29.15
CA PHE A 8 -31.24 20.22 -28.10
C PHE A 8 -29.87 20.86 -27.90
N ALA A 9 -29.82 22.19 -27.89
CA ALA A 9 -28.64 22.97 -27.58
C ALA A 9 -28.63 23.39 -26.10
N ILE A 10 -27.51 23.16 -25.42
CA ILE A 10 -27.29 23.66 -24.05
C ILE A 10 -26.98 25.16 -24.14
N VAL A 11 -27.84 26.00 -23.59
CA VAL A 11 -27.69 27.47 -23.64
C VAL A 11 -26.72 27.96 -22.57
N GLY A 12 -26.64 27.26 -21.44
CA GLY A 12 -25.64 27.52 -20.40
C GLY A 12 -25.88 26.67 -19.14
N PRO A 13 -24.81 26.24 -18.45
CA PRO A 13 -24.93 25.66 -17.12
C PRO A 13 -25.27 26.75 -16.10
N ILE A 14 -26.31 26.51 -15.28
CA ILE A 14 -26.62 27.39 -14.15
C ILE A 14 -25.95 26.78 -12.93
N LYS A 15 -24.74 27.27 -12.62
CA LYS A 15 -23.99 26.85 -11.42
C LYS A 15 -24.52 27.59 -10.21
N TRP A 16 -24.80 26.86 -9.13
CA TRP A 16 -25.42 27.41 -7.93
C TRP A 16 -24.47 27.53 -6.74
N SER A 17 -24.79 28.53 -5.90
CA SER A 17 -24.07 28.97 -4.70
C SER A 17 -24.04 27.92 -3.57
N PHE A 18 -23.00 28.04 -2.76
CA PHE A 18 -22.41 27.15 -1.75
C PHE A 18 -23.31 26.44 -0.71
N ASN A 19 -24.65 26.49 -0.75
CA ASN A 19 -25.48 26.03 0.37
C ASN A 19 -26.70 25.14 0.07
N LYS A 20 -26.89 24.63 -1.17
CA LYS A 20 -27.98 23.67 -1.48
C LYS A 20 -27.57 22.61 -2.51
N LYS A 21 -27.89 21.34 -2.22
CA LYS A 21 -27.45 20.11 -2.93
C LYS A 21 -28.18 19.88 -4.27
N GLY A 22 -27.97 20.72 -5.29
CA GLY A 22 -28.55 20.53 -6.64
C GLY A 22 -27.91 21.41 -7.73
N GLY A 23 -28.18 21.09 -9.01
CA GLY A 23 -27.71 21.85 -10.16
C GLY A 23 -28.70 21.81 -11.32
N GLY A 24 -28.73 22.88 -12.10
CA GLY A 24 -29.66 23.06 -13.22
C GLY A 24 -28.96 23.34 -14.54
N VAL A 25 -29.62 22.97 -15.64
CA VAL A 25 -29.15 23.25 -17.01
C VAL A 25 -30.30 23.85 -17.79
N LEU A 26 -29.99 24.92 -18.54
CA LEU A 26 -30.92 25.53 -19.46
C LEU A 26 -30.70 24.95 -20.86
N ILE A 27 -31.77 24.38 -21.41
CA ILE A 27 -31.75 23.65 -22.67
C ILE A 27 -32.73 24.33 -23.64
N ARG A 28 -32.32 24.45 -24.91
CA ARG A 28 -33.16 24.93 -26.02
C ARG A 28 -33.31 23.82 -27.04
N LYS A 29 -34.50 23.67 -27.63
CA LYS A 29 -34.72 22.75 -28.73
C LYS A 29 -34.20 23.34 -30.05
N ASN A 30 -33.47 22.57 -30.84
CA ASN A 30 -33.00 23.01 -32.17
C ASN A 30 -34.19 22.94 -33.16
N GLY A 31 -34.52 24.07 -33.80
CA GLY A 31 -35.54 24.17 -34.86
C GLY A 31 -36.70 25.15 -34.61
N ASP A 32 -36.79 25.81 -33.46
CA ASP A 32 -37.76 26.89 -33.22
C ASP A 32 -37.14 28.25 -33.61
N GLU A 33 -37.24 28.62 -34.90
CA GLU A 33 -36.75 29.91 -35.42
C GLU A 33 -37.76 31.07 -35.37
N ASP A 34 -39.01 30.87 -34.90
CA ASP A 34 -40.00 31.95 -34.85
C ASP A 34 -40.69 32.19 -33.48
N VAL A 35 -40.54 33.44 -33.03
CA VAL A 35 -41.32 34.32 -32.12
C VAL A 35 -41.43 34.02 -30.61
N GLU A 36 -41.29 32.80 -30.09
CA GLU A 36 -41.15 32.60 -28.63
C GLU A 36 -40.27 31.37 -28.35
N THR A 37 -38.94 31.55 -28.28
CA THR A 37 -38.03 30.44 -27.96
C THR A 37 -38.29 29.95 -26.52
N ILE A 38 -39.10 28.91 -26.37
CA ILE A 38 -39.35 28.27 -25.08
C ILE A 38 -38.04 27.66 -24.59
N MET A 39 -37.55 28.14 -23.44
CA MET A 39 -36.38 27.55 -22.80
C MET A 39 -36.82 26.52 -21.78
N HIS A 40 -36.13 25.39 -21.75
CA HIS A 40 -36.40 24.28 -20.85
C HIS A 40 -35.40 24.29 -19.71
N LEU A 41 -35.85 24.58 -18.50
CA LEU A 41 -35.02 24.52 -17.31
C LEU A 41 -35.14 23.13 -16.68
N HIS A 42 -34.03 22.38 -16.66
CA HIS A 42 -33.96 21.06 -16.03
C HIS A 42 -33.12 21.13 -14.75
N TRP A 43 -33.60 20.47 -13.70
CA TRP A 43 -32.95 20.41 -12.40
C TRP A 43 -32.70 18.97 -11.97
N LYS A 44 -31.56 18.78 -11.30
CA LYS A 44 -31.19 17.55 -10.60
C LYS A 44 -30.66 17.90 -9.21
N GLY A 45 -31.10 17.17 -8.19
CA GLY A 45 -30.57 17.38 -6.84
C GLY A 45 -31.10 16.39 -5.80
N SER A 46 -30.81 16.69 -4.53
CA SER A 46 -31.40 16.00 -3.39
C SER A 46 -32.92 15.98 -3.50
N ALA A 47 -33.54 14.80 -3.37
CA ALA A 47 -34.97 14.65 -3.55
C ALA A 47 -35.80 15.56 -2.63
N LYS A 48 -35.41 15.69 -1.35
CA LYS A 48 -36.07 16.60 -0.39
C LYS A 48 -35.99 18.06 -0.81
N THR A 49 -34.88 18.48 -1.40
CA THR A 49 -34.66 19.88 -1.82
C THR A 49 -35.49 20.20 -3.04
N ILE A 50 -35.43 19.36 -4.08
CA ILE A 50 -36.17 19.57 -5.32
C ILE A 50 -37.67 19.45 -5.09
N LEU A 51 -38.14 18.50 -4.27
CA LEU A 51 -39.57 18.35 -3.96
C LEU A 51 -40.16 19.62 -3.34
N ARG A 52 -39.40 20.35 -2.52
CA ARG A 52 -39.83 21.64 -1.94
C ARG A 52 -39.97 22.76 -2.97
N MET A 53 -39.27 22.65 -4.09
CA MET A 53 -39.30 23.62 -5.20
C MET A 53 -40.38 23.29 -6.23
N CYS A 54 -41.00 22.10 -6.16
CA CYS A 54 -41.99 21.65 -7.13
C CYS A 54 -43.41 22.08 -6.72
N SER A 55 -44.23 22.45 -7.71
CA SER A 55 -45.67 22.70 -7.54
C SER A 55 -46.54 21.65 -8.23
N HIS A 56 -46.00 20.96 -9.24
CA HIS A 56 -46.71 19.93 -9.99
C HIS A 56 -45.84 18.69 -10.15
N TYR A 57 -46.43 17.58 -10.59
CA TYR A 57 -45.71 16.36 -10.97
C TYR A 57 -46.34 15.73 -12.22
N TYR A 58 -45.54 14.94 -12.94
CA TYR A 58 -46.03 14.08 -14.01
C TYR A 58 -46.45 12.71 -13.47
N ASP A 59 -47.62 12.22 -13.89
CA ASP A 59 -48.00 10.82 -13.69
C ASP A 59 -47.35 9.89 -14.75
N SER A 60 -47.60 8.58 -14.64
CA SER A 60 -47.10 7.58 -15.60
C SER A 60 -47.66 7.74 -17.02
N GLU A 61 -48.75 8.49 -17.18
CA GLU A 61 -49.41 8.73 -18.47
C GLU A 61 -48.94 10.05 -19.11
N GLY A 62 -48.15 10.85 -18.39
CA GLY A 62 -47.64 12.14 -18.86
C GLY A 62 -48.56 13.32 -18.58
N ASN A 63 -49.59 13.15 -17.73
CA ASN A 63 -50.46 14.24 -17.31
C ASN A 63 -49.86 14.99 -16.11
N ILE A 64 -50.14 16.30 -16.04
CA ILE A 64 -49.65 17.19 -14.99
C ILE A 64 -50.68 17.30 -13.88
N HIS A 65 -50.27 17.02 -12.65
CA HIS A 65 -51.11 17.11 -11.45
C HIS A 65 -50.52 18.05 -10.42
N ALA A 66 -51.37 18.70 -9.62
CA ALA A 66 -50.93 19.53 -8.51
C ALA A 66 -50.26 18.68 -7.42
N LEU A 67 -49.12 19.15 -6.90
CA LEU A 67 -48.34 18.39 -5.91
C LEU A 67 -48.94 18.46 -4.50
N GLU A 68 -49.70 19.52 -4.18
CA GLU A 68 -50.20 19.82 -2.82
C GLU A 68 -50.90 18.62 -2.17
N ASP A 69 -51.77 17.94 -2.93
CA ASP A 69 -52.58 16.82 -2.43
C ASP A 69 -51.78 15.51 -2.24
N GLN A 70 -50.62 15.36 -2.90
CA GLN A 70 -49.84 14.12 -2.91
C GLN A 70 -48.43 14.28 -2.32
N LYS A 71 -48.07 15.49 -1.87
CA LYS A 71 -46.73 15.82 -1.35
C LYS A 71 -46.33 14.92 -0.20
N SER A 72 -47.25 14.61 0.71
CA SER A 72 -47.01 13.72 1.86
C SER A 72 -46.63 12.29 1.43
N LYS A 73 -47.19 11.79 0.32
CA LYS A 73 -46.85 10.48 -0.23
C LYS A 73 -45.46 10.48 -0.83
N PHE A 74 -45.09 11.51 -1.59
CA PHE A 74 -43.72 11.64 -2.11
C PHE A 74 -42.68 11.78 -1.00
N GLU A 75 -42.99 12.52 0.07
CA GLU A 75 -42.13 12.59 1.24
C GLU A 75 -41.99 11.24 1.94
N GLN A 76 -43.07 10.43 2.00
CA GLN A 76 -43.00 9.07 2.53
C GLN A 76 -42.11 8.18 1.66
N VAL A 77 -42.29 8.20 0.33
CA VAL A 77 -41.44 7.43 -0.60
C VAL A 77 -39.97 7.81 -0.46
N ILE A 78 -39.66 9.10 -0.29
CA ILE A 78 -38.27 9.55 -0.05
C ILE A 78 -37.74 9.02 1.28
N ARG A 79 -38.56 9.01 2.34
CA ARG A 79 -38.17 8.42 3.63
C ARG A 79 -37.93 6.92 3.50
N ASP A 80 -38.84 6.19 2.88
CA ASP A 80 -38.73 4.74 2.67
C ASP A 80 -37.45 4.41 1.87
N MET A 81 -37.14 5.20 0.82
CA MET A 81 -35.89 5.07 0.08
C MET A 81 -34.64 5.30 0.96
N GLU A 82 -34.66 6.31 1.83
CA GLU A 82 -33.56 6.58 2.75
C GLU A 82 -33.41 5.48 3.82
N ASP A 83 -34.52 4.95 4.32
CA ASP A 83 -34.57 3.85 5.28
C ASP A 83 -33.98 2.57 4.68
N ASP A 84 -34.29 2.30 3.40
CA ASP A 84 -33.69 1.23 2.58
C ASP A 84 -32.21 1.46 2.23
N GLY A 85 -31.65 2.61 2.63
CA GLY A 85 -30.25 2.99 2.43
C GLY A 85 -29.92 3.49 1.01
N LEU A 86 -30.93 3.95 0.27
CA LEU A 86 -30.76 4.59 -1.02
C LEU A 86 -30.47 6.10 -0.83
N ARG A 87 -29.76 6.69 -1.78
CA ARG A 87 -29.61 8.13 -1.92
C ARG A 87 -30.66 8.62 -2.93
N PRO A 88 -31.75 9.26 -2.49
CA PRO A 88 -32.80 9.71 -3.39
C PRO A 88 -32.38 11.00 -4.11
N ILE A 89 -32.46 10.97 -5.44
CA ILE A 89 -32.21 12.10 -6.33
C ILE A 89 -33.50 12.38 -7.08
N ALA A 90 -33.90 13.64 -7.12
CA ALA A 90 -35.05 14.08 -7.90
C ALA A 90 -34.61 14.83 -9.15
N PHE A 91 -35.42 14.69 -10.19
CA PHE A 91 -35.34 15.45 -11.43
C PHE A 91 -36.61 16.26 -11.59
N ALA A 92 -36.46 17.53 -11.94
CA ALA A 92 -37.59 18.43 -12.14
C ALA A 92 -37.35 19.33 -13.36
N TYR A 93 -38.45 19.87 -13.89
CA TYR A 93 -38.45 20.60 -15.14
C TYR A 93 -39.43 21.78 -15.11
N LYS A 94 -39.10 22.86 -15.80
CA LYS A 94 -40.01 24.00 -15.99
C LYS A 94 -39.79 24.65 -17.37
N PRO A 95 -40.86 24.85 -18.17
CA PRO A 95 -40.79 25.69 -19.36
C PRO A 95 -40.72 27.17 -18.93
N ILE A 96 -39.83 27.93 -19.57
CA ILE A 96 -39.63 29.35 -19.31
C ILE A 96 -39.81 30.11 -20.63
N LYS A 97 -40.68 31.13 -20.57
CA LYS A 97 -40.88 32.10 -21.67
C LYS A 97 -40.19 33.44 -21.43
N GLU A 98 -39.96 33.80 -20.15
CA GLU A 98 -39.35 35.07 -19.73
C GLU A 98 -37.86 34.92 -19.38
N ARG A 99 -37.08 36.01 -19.44
CA ARG A 99 -35.64 35.95 -19.11
C ARG A 99 -35.36 35.78 -17.60
N GLU A 100 -36.36 35.96 -16.72
CA GLU A 100 -36.20 35.76 -15.28
C GLU A 100 -36.30 34.28 -14.89
N ILE A 101 -35.19 33.74 -14.37
CA ILE A 101 -35.12 32.36 -13.90
C ILE A 101 -35.65 32.32 -12.46
N ARG A 102 -36.94 31.99 -12.30
CA ARG A 102 -37.51 31.68 -10.98
C ARG A 102 -37.39 30.18 -10.68
N GLU A 103 -36.80 29.89 -9.54
CA GLU A 103 -36.45 28.54 -9.07
C GLU A 103 -37.64 27.78 -8.46
N ASP A 104 -38.76 28.47 -8.23
CA ASP A 104 -39.96 27.91 -7.60
C ASP A 104 -40.99 27.49 -8.66
N GLY A 105 -41.82 26.50 -8.31
CA GLY A 105 -42.90 26.03 -9.17
C GLY A 105 -42.42 25.10 -10.30
N LEU A 106 -41.44 24.26 -10.00
CA LEU A 106 -40.98 23.21 -10.92
C LEU A 106 -42.01 22.08 -11.03
N ILE A 107 -41.93 21.31 -12.12
CA ILE A 107 -42.70 20.10 -12.32
C ILE A 107 -41.78 18.91 -12.02
N LEU A 108 -42.11 18.10 -11.02
CA LEU A 108 -41.37 16.89 -10.68
C LEU A 108 -41.52 15.86 -11.81
N LEU A 109 -40.39 15.37 -12.33
CA LEU A 109 -40.34 14.36 -13.38
C LEU A 109 -40.17 12.96 -12.80
N ALA A 110 -39.18 12.79 -11.92
CA ALA A 110 -38.80 11.47 -11.43
C ALA A 110 -38.07 11.55 -10.09
N LEU A 111 -38.23 10.48 -9.30
CA LEU A 111 -37.43 10.16 -8.12
C LEU A 111 -36.64 8.89 -8.40
N VAL A 112 -35.32 8.95 -8.20
CA VAL A 112 -34.41 7.83 -8.43
C VAL A 112 -33.58 7.60 -7.17
N GLY A 113 -33.66 6.39 -6.62
CA GLY A 113 -32.82 5.95 -5.51
C GLY A 113 -31.52 5.33 -6.00
N PHE A 114 -30.37 5.88 -5.60
CA PHE A 114 -29.07 5.29 -5.88
C PHE A 114 -28.54 4.52 -4.67
N LYS A 115 -28.19 3.24 -4.86
CA LYS A 115 -27.47 2.48 -3.84
C LYS A 115 -25.98 2.49 -4.16
N CYS A 116 -25.18 3.08 -3.27
CA CYS A 116 -23.74 2.85 -3.30
C CYS A 116 -23.50 1.47 -2.69
N LYS A 117 -23.15 0.47 -3.51
CA LYS A 117 -22.83 -0.87 -3.01
C LYS A 117 -21.37 -0.90 -2.58
N ILE A 118 -21.14 -1.25 -1.33
CA ILE A 118 -19.83 -1.63 -0.84
C ILE A 118 -19.52 -3.02 -1.42
N GLY A 119 -18.38 -3.16 -2.09
CA GLY A 119 -18.00 -4.44 -2.70
C GLY A 119 -17.69 -5.48 -1.63
N GLU A 120 -18.03 -6.75 -1.88
CA GLU A 120 -17.58 -7.86 -1.02
C GLU A 120 -16.05 -7.91 -0.93
N ASP A 121 -15.36 -7.48 -1.99
CA ASP A 121 -13.91 -7.31 -2.01
C ASP A 121 -13.42 -6.32 -0.95
N ASP A 122 -14.12 -5.20 -0.73
CA ASP A 122 -13.72 -4.21 0.27
C ASP A 122 -13.89 -4.74 1.70
N LYS A 123 -14.98 -5.48 1.96
CA LYS A 123 -15.18 -6.16 3.25
C LYS A 123 -14.09 -7.20 3.52
N SER A 124 -13.74 -7.98 2.49
CA SER A 124 -12.67 -8.98 2.58
C SER A 124 -11.32 -8.33 2.86
N ALA A 125 -11.04 -7.19 2.23
CA ALA A 125 -9.82 -6.42 2.44
C ALA A 125 -9.75 -5.83 3.85
N VAL A 126 -10.83 -5.20 4.35
CA VAL A 126 -10.90 -4.69 5.74
C VAL A 126 -10.64 -5.81 6.74
N LYS A 127 -11.24 -6.99 6.54
CA LYS A 127 -11.01 -8.16 7.39
C LYS A 127 -9.55 -8.62 7.33
N ALA A 128 -8.95 -8.69 6.13
CA ALA A 128 -7.55 -9.05 5.97
C ALA A 128 -6.60 -8.05 6.66
N LEU A 129 -6.87 -6.74 6.53
CA LEU A 129 -6.12 -5.68 7.18
C LEU A 129 -6.20 -5.76 8.71
N ARG A 130 -7.40 -5.97 9.24
CA ARG A 130 -7.61 -6.16 10.69
C ARG A 130 -6.92 -7.42 11.20
N ASN A 131 -7.01 -8.53 10.48
CA ASN A 131 -6.29 -9.77 10.82
C ASN A 131 -4.76 -9.57 10.81
N ALA A 132 -4.27 -8.70 9.92
CA ALA A 132 -2.87 -8.29 9.90
C ALA A 132 -2.52 -7.32 11.05
N GLY A 133 -3.47 -6.96 11.91
CA GLY A 133 -3.27 -6.05 13.05
C GLY A 133 -3.24 -4.56 12.65
N VAL A 134 -3.72 -4.19 11.46
CA VAL A 134 -3.82 -2.79 11.04
C VAL A 134 -5.00 -2.13 11.74
N SER A 135 -4.74 -1.01 12.42
CA SER A 135 -5.80 -0.13 12.93
C SER A 135 -6.38 0.68 11.79
N ILE A 136 -7.70 0.62 11.60
CA ILE A 136 -8.41 1.30 10.53
C ILE A 136 -9.31 2.35 11.17
N LYS A 137 -9.10 3.61 10.82
CA LYS A 137 -9.97 4.72 11.21
C LYS A 137 -10.70 5.21 9.96
N LEU A 138 -12.03 5.26 10.00
CA LEU A 138 -12.83 5.87 8.95
C LEU A 138 -12.91 7.38 9.22
N VAL A 139 -12.77 8.17 8.18
CA VAL A 139 -12.87 9.63 8.23
C VAL A 139 -13.84 10.03 7.13
N SER A 140 -14.94 10.71 7.49
CA SER A 140 -16.01 11.07 6.56
C SER A 140 -16.54 12.48 6.84
N GLN A 141 -16.97 13.17 5.78
CA GLN A 141 -17.68 14.46 5.87
C GLN A 141 -19.21 14.27 5.95
N ASP A 142 -19.70 13.03 5.84
CA ASP A 142 -21.12 12.72 6.00
C ASP A 142 -21.54 12.81 7.48
N GLU A 143 -22.86 12.90 7.72
CA GLU A 143 -23.43 12.85 9.08
C GLU A 143 -22.95 11.59 9.83
N LEU A 144 -22.67 11.75 11.13
CA LEU A 144 -22.17 10.68 12.02
C LEU A 144 -22.93 9.37 11.87
N GLN A 145 -24.27 9.42 11.84
CA GLN A 145 -25.10 8.22 11.72
C GLN A 145 -24.88 7.45 10.41
N LYS A 146 -24.62 8.16 9.29
CA LYS A 146 -24.32 7.54 8.00
C LYS A 146 -22.91 6.94 8.02
N ALA A 147 -21.94 7.66 8.57
CA ALA A 147 -20.58 7.17 8.72
C ALA A 147 -20.52 5.90 9.59
N ILE A 148 -21.26 5.87 10.69
CA ILE A 148 -21.41 4.68 11.56
C ILE A 148 -21.99 3.50 10.77
N LYS A 149 -23.06 3.71 10.00
CA LYS A 149 -23.70 2.65 9.19
C LYS A 149 -22.71 2.05 8.18
N ILE A 150 -21.95 2.90 7.48
CA ILE A 150 -20.91 2.48 6.53
C ILE A 150 -19.77 1.74 7.25
N ALA A 151 -19.32 2.24 8.40
CA ALA A 151 -18.27 1.61 9.19
C ALA A 151 -18.67 0.20 9.68
N PHE A 152 -19.94 0.01 10.07
CA PHE A 152 -20.47 -1.32 10.39
C PHE A 152 -20.55 -2.23 9.16
N GLU A 153 -21.01 -1.70 8.02
CA GLU A 153 -21.14 -2.48 6.78
C GLU A 153 -19.78 -2.94 6.22
N LEU A 154 -18.73 -2.12 6.36
CA LEU A 154 -17.34 -2.46 6.04
C LEU A 154 -16.68 -3.39 7.07
N GLY A 155 -17.26 -3.51 8.26
CA GLY A 155 -16.65 -4.25 9.38
C GLY A 155 -15.50 -3.52 10.06
N ILE A 156 -15.45 -2.18 9.95
CA ILE A 156 -14.46 -1.31 10.63
C ILE A 156 -14.81 -1.10 12.10
N CYS A 157 -16.10 -1.02 12.44
CA CYS A 157 -16.56 -0.94 13.83
C CYS A 157 -17.20 -2.27 14.25
N SER A 158 -16.87 -2.72 15.45
CA SER A 158 -17.56 -3.86 16.10
C SER A 158 -18.54 -3.32 17.14
N ARG A 159 -19.66 -4.01 17.35
CA ARG A 159 -20.69 -3.55 18.30
C ARG A 159 -20.12 -3.61 19.73
N GLY A 160 -19.91 -2.45 20.37
CA GLY A 160 -19.39 -2.33 21.74
C GLY A 160 -17.89 -2.01 21.90
N SER A 161 -17.18 -1.67 20.83
CA SER A 161 -15.77 -1.22 20.90
C SER A 161 -15.62 0.31 20.96
N ASN A 162 -14.46 0.80 21.40
CA ASN A 162 -14.07 2.22 21.37
C ASN A 162 -13.95 2.81 19.94
N ASP A 163 -14.20 2.00 18.90
CA ASP A 163 -14.07 2.41 17.50
C ASP A 163 -15.05 3.54 17.12
N VAL A 164 -16.21 3.61 17.80
CA VAL A 164 -17.21 4.68 17.59
C VAL A 164 -16.67 6.03 18.08
N VAL A 165 -15.95 6.04 19.21
CA VAL A 165 -15.32 7.25 19.75
C VAL A 165 -14.19 7.71 18.83
N ALA A 166 -13.40 6.77 18.29
CA ALA A 166 -12.35 7.09 17.32
C ALA A 166 -12.90 7.63 15.98
N LEU A 167 -14.11 7.22 15.59
CA LEU A 167 -14.83 7.77 14.43
C LEU A 167 -15.29 9.21 14.69
N GLU A 168 -15.82 9.48 15.89
CA GLU A 168 -16.22 10.84 16.29
C GLU A 168 -15.02 11.80 16.32
N GLU A 169 -13.90 11.39 16.91
CA GLU A 169 -12.63 12.14 16.86
C GLU A 169 -12.15 12.36 15.42
N GLY A 170 -12.20 11.30 14.59
CA GLY A 170 -11.78 11.36 13.19
C GLY A 170 -12.62 12.32 12.32
N MET A 171 -13.91 12.49 12.64
CA MET A 171 -14.78 13.44 11.94
C MET A 171 -14.68 14.86 12.49
N GLN A 172 -14.36 15.06 13.78
CA GLN A 172 -14.08 16.39 14.32
C GLN A 172 -12.87 17.05 13.66
N LEU A 173 -11.91 16.25 13.17
CA LEU A 173 -10.78 16.70 12.37
C LEU A 173 -11.15 17.27 10.99
N LEU A 174 -12.42 17.22 10.56
CA LEU A 174 -12.87 17.64 9.22
C LEU A 174 -13.82 18.85 9.19
N SER A 175 -13.93 19.63 10.26
CA SER A 175 -14.81 20.81 10.27
C SER A 175 -14.30 21.96 9.36
N MET A 176 -15.17 22.41 8.46
CA MET A 176 -15.16 23.60 7.56
C MET A 176 -13.97 23.81 6.60
N GLU A 177 -12.79 23.22 6.83
CA GLU A 177 -11.61 23.22 5.94
C GLU A 177 -11.25 21.79 5.45
N GLY A 178 -12.24 20.90 5.40
CA GLY A 178 -12.06 19.45 5.34
C GLY A 178 -11.25 18.88 4.16
N GLN A 179 -11.01 19.63 3.07
CA GLN A 179 -10.10 19.20 1.99
C GLN A 179 -8.63 19.56 2.27
N GLN A 180 -8.38 20.70 2.90
CA GLN A 180 -7.03 21.12 3.31
C GLN A 180 -6.54 20.25 4.46
N GLN A 181 -7.41 19.96 5.43
CA GLN A 181 -7.12 19.07 6.56
C GLN A 181 -6.86 17.63 6.11
N LEU A 182 -7.59 17.09 5.13
CA LEU A 182 -7.29 15.75 4.58
C LEU A 182 -5.90 15.72 3.95
N THR A 183 -5.52 16.77 3.22
CA THR A 183 -4.18 16.90 2.61
C THR A 183 -3.09 16.97 3.69
N LEU A 184 -3.33 17.70 4.77
CA LEU A 184 -2.42 17.76 5.93
C LEU A 184 -2.30 16.40 6.62
N ALA A 185 -3.42 15.72 6.88
CA ALA A 185 -3.42 14.40 7.50
C ALA A 185 -2.68 13.34 6.65
N ILE A 186 -2.81 13.42 5.32
CA ILE A 186 -2.06 12.55 4.39
C ILE A 186 -0.55 12.85 4.46
N ARG A 187 -0.17 14.13 4.56
CA ARG A 187 1.24 14.55 4.68
C ARG A 187 1.86 14.26 6.04
N GLU A 188 1.07 14.31 7.11
CA GLU A 188 1.51 13.99 8.47
C GLU A 188 1.58 12.47 8.73
N ALA A 189 0.91 11.67 7.91
CA ALA A 189 0.98 10.22 8.01
C ALA A 189 2.39 9.71 7.72
N ASP A 190 2.78 8.61 8.39
CA ASP A 190 4.07 7.94 8.11
C ASP A 190 4.18 7.51 6.63
N VAL A 191 3.04 7.16 6.00
CA VAL A 191 2.91 6.90 4.56
C VAL A 191 1.52 7.33 4.10
N GLY A 192 1.44 8.34 3.23
CA GLY A 192 0.20 8.83 2.63
C GLY A 192 -0.16 8.05 1.36
N ILE A 193 -1.34 7.40 1.33
CA ILE A 193 -1.80 6.63 0.17
C ILE A 193 -3.13 7.20 -0.35
N VAL A 194 -3.20 7.54 -1.64
CA VAL A 194 -4.39 8.15 -2.25
C VAL A 194 -4.79 7.47 -3.55
N GLU A 195 -6.08 7.47 -3.86
CA GLU A 195 -6.58 7.06 -5.17
C GLU A 195 -6.48 8.20 -6.20
N ALA A 196 -6.04 7.86 -7.42
CA ALA A 196 -5.68 8.82 -8.47
C ALA A 196 -6.83 9.66 -9.04
N THR A 197 -8.11 9.37 -8.75
CA THR A 197 -9.25 10.14 -9.32
C THR A 197 -10.20 10.71 -8.28
N LEU A 198 -10.22 10.15 -7.07
CA LEU A 198 -11.16 10.57 -6.01
C LEU A 198 -10.68 11.78 -5.22
N ASN A 199 -9.37 12.04 -5.20
CA ASN A 199 -8.76 13.07 -4.35
C ASN A 199 -8.34 14.32 -5.14
N THR A 200 -8.23 15.45 -4.44
CA THR A 200 -7.75 16.73 -4.99
C THR A 200 -6.31 16.61 -5.48
N GLU A 201 -5.90 17.46 -6.42
CA GLU A 201 -4.51 17.51 -6.90
C GLU A 201 -3.53 17.74 -5.76
N MET A 202 -3.86 18.65 -4.82
CA MET A 202 -3.06 18.90 -3.62
C MET A 202 -2.85 17.64 -2.76
N ALA A 203 -3.87 16.79 -2.61
CA ALA A 203 -3.75 15.55 -1.86
C ALA A 203 -2.89 14.51 -2.60
N ARG A 204 -2.87 14.53 -3.94
CA ARG A 204 -2.00 13.65 -4.75
C ARG A 204 -0.55 14.07 -4.67
N GLU A 205 -0.28 15.36 -4.78
CA GLU A 205 1.07 15.92 -4.62
C GLU A 205 1.61 15.74 -3.19
N GLY A 206 0.73 15.69 -2.19
CA GLY A 206 1.10 15.44 -0.79
C GLY A 206 1.21 13.97 -0.39
N SER A 207 0.98 13.02 -1.30
CA SER A 207 0.97 11.59 -1.00
C SER A 207 2.23 10.87 -1.46
N ASP A 208 2.59 9.79 -0.77
CA ASP A 208 3.75 8.95 -1.12
C ASP A 208 3.40 7.89 -2.18
N ILE A 209 2.16 7.38 -2.15
CA ILE A 209 1.71 6.30 -3.03
C ILE A 209 0.36 6.66 -3.65
N ILE A 210 0.32 6.65 -4.99
CA ILE A 210 -0.89 6.87 -5.77
C ILE A 210 -1.39 5.55 -6.34
N VAL A 211 -2.62 5.19 -6.00
CA VAL A 211 -3.27 3.94 -6.42
C VAL A 211 -4.19 4.20 -7.62
N SER A 212 -4.22 3.24 -8.56
CA SER A 212 -5.08 3.28 -9.73
C SER A 212 -6.57 3.31 -9.36
N PRO A 213 -7.39 4.03 -10.14
CA PRO A 213 -8.79 4.23 -9.79
C PRO A 213 -9.64 2.97 -9.92
N GLY A 214 -10.71 2.88 -9.14
CA GLY A 214 -11.72 1.83 -9.22
C GLY A 214 -11.31 0.48 -8.61
N ARG A 215 -10.15 0.39 -7.95
CA ARG A 215 -9.69 -0.83 -7.27
C ARG A 215 -10.06 -0.92 -5.79
N GLY A 216 -10.66 0.13 -5.21
CA GLY A 216 -11.08 0.17 -3.81
C GLY A 216 -9.94 -0.21 -2.86
N LEU A 217 -10.23 -1.11 -1.91
CA LEU A 217 -9.24 -1.54 -0.90
C LEU A 217 -8.37 -2.73 -1.31
N ARG A 218 -8.58 -3.30 -2.50
CA ARG A 218 -7.85 -4.49 -2.98
C ARG A 218 -6.31 -4.37 -3.00
N PRO A 219 -5.70 -3.22 -3.38
CA PRO A 219 -4.24 -3.15 -3.50
C PRO A 219 -3.51 -3.07 -2.16
N PHE A 220 -4.19 -2.74 -1.05
CA PHE A 220 -3.54 -2.59 0.25
C PHE A 220 -3.06 -3.92 0.84
N THR A 221 -3.82 -5.01 0.66
CA THR A 221 -3.43 -6.33 1.15
C THR A 221 -2.12 -6.84 0.53
N PRO A 222 -1.94 -6.87 -0.81
CA PRO A 222 -0.66 -7.22 -1.40
C PRO A 222 0.41 -6.20 -1.03
N LEU A 223 0.12 -4.89 -1.02
CA LEU A 223 1.12 -3.87 -0.67
C LEU A 223 1.75 -4.10 0.72
N LEU A 224 0.93 -4.31 1.75
CA LEU A 224 1.41 -4.61 3.09
C LEU A 224 2.22 -5.90 3.16
N ARG A 225 1.82 -6.90 2.38
CA ARG A 225 2.55 -8.18 2.29
C ARG A 225 3.94 -7.98 1.70
N HIS A 226 4.07 -7.23 0.61
CA HIS A 226 5.37 -6.94 0.00
C HIS A 226 6.25 -6.13 0.96
N GLY A 227 5.68 -5.10 1.63
CA GLY A 227 6.40 -4.30 2.62
C GLY A 227 6.94 -5.13 3.80
N ARG A 228 6.14 -6.05 4.33
CA ARG A 228 6.58 -6.98 5.39
C ARG A 228 7.67 -7.94 4.92
N CYS A 229 7.56 -8.44 3.68
CA CYS A 229 8.58 -9.30 3.08
C CYS A 229 9.91 -8.55 2.98
N ALA A 230 9.88 -7.36 2.41
CA ALA A 230 11.06 -6.51 2.24
C ALA A 230 11.72 -6.20 3.59
N TYR A 231 10.93 -5.84 4.61
CA TYR A 231 11.46 -5.58 5.96
C TYR A 231 12.19 -6.79 6.55
N HIS A 232 11.57 -7.97 6.50
CA HIS A 232 12.17 -9.21 7.01
C HIS A 232 13.44 -9.61 6.24
N ASN A 233 13.44 -9.42 4.92
CA ASN A 233 14.60 -9.68 4.08
C ASN A 233 15.75 -8.70 4.38
N ILE A 234 15.46 -7.42 4.59
CA ILE A 234 16.45 -6.41 5.00
C ILE A 234 17.07 -6.78 6.35
N GLN A 235 16.26 -7.21 7.32
CA GLN A 235 16.76 -7.67 8.62
C GLN A 235 17.77 -8.83 8.47
N ARG A 236 17.44 -9.83 7.65
CA ARG A 236 18.33 -10.96 7.37
C ARG A 236 19.61 -10.54 6.63
N PHE A 237 19.51 -9.61 5.69
CA PHE A 237 20.68 -9.06 5.01
C PHE A 237 21.63 -8.34 5.97
N ILE A 238 21.08 -7.51 6.87
CA ILE A 238 21.86 -6.84 7.92
C ILE A 238 22.53 -7.87 8.84
N GLN A 239 21.82 -8.94 9.22
CA GLN A 239 22.39 -10.02 10.03
C GLN A 239 23.59 -10.68 9.31
N LEU A 240 23.47 -11.00 8.02
CA LEU A 240 24.55 -11.60 7.24
C LEU A 240 25.78 -10.69 7.16
N GLN A 241 25.58 -9.40 6.87
CA GLN A 241 26.66 -8.43 6.77
C GLN A 241 27.36 -8.24 8.11
N LEU A 242 26.59 -8.17 9.20
CA LEU A 242 27.12 -8.02 10.55
C LEU A 242 27.90 -9.27 10.99
N THR A 243 27.39 -10.47 10.70
CA THR A 243 28.10 -11.74 10.97
C THR A 243 29.46 -11.74 10.28
N ALA A 244 29.53 -11.41 8.98
CA ALA A 244 30.78 -11.45 8.24
C ALA A 244 31.82 -10.43 8.72
N CYS A 245 31.40 -9.19 8.99
CA CYS A 245 32.29 -8.18 9.54
C CYS A 245 32.83 -8.59 10.91
N ILE A 246 31.96 -8.99 11.84
CA ILE A 246 32.38 -9.29 13.22
C ILE A 246 33.20 -10.57 13.29
N SER A 247 32.80 -11.63 12.57
CA SER A 247 33.57 -12.88 12.51
C SER A 247 34.94 -12.68 11.87
N GLY A 248 35.03 -11.95 10.75
CA GLY A 248 36.30 -11.68 10.08
C GLY A 248 37.26 -10.87 10.96
N LEU A 249 36.76 -9.84 11.64
CA LEU A 249 37.53 -9.07 12.62
C LEU A 249 37.98 -9.95 13.79
N LEU A 250 37.09 -10.75 14.36
CA LEU A 250 37.40 -11.62 15.49
C LEU A 250 38.47 -12.66 15.12
N ILE A 251 38.31 -13.34 13.98
CA ILE A 251 39.30 -14.31 13.46
C ILE A 251 40.65 -13.63 13.27
N THR A 252 40.66 -12.45 12.64
CA THR A 252 41.89 -11.70 12.39
C THR A 252 42.60 -11.35 13.69
N VAL A 253 41.88 -10.78 14.66
CA VAL A 253 42.44 -10.40 15.97
C VAL A 253 43.00 -11.62 16.70
N VAL A 254 42.20 -12.69 16.83
CA VAL A 254 42.61 -13.88 17.57
C VAL A 254 43.83 -14.55 16.94
N VAL A 255 43.84 -14.75 15.63
CA VAL A 255 44.98 -15.42 14.96
C VAL A 255 46.23 -14.54 14.98
N THR A 256 46.09 -13.22 14.82
CA THR A 256 47.23 -12.28 14.91
C THR A 256 47.85 -12.30 16.30
N ILE A 257 47.05 -12.38 17.37
CA ILE A 257 47.56 -12.51 18.74
C ILE A 257 48.30 -13.85 18.93
N CYS A 258 47.79 -14.94 18.35
CA CYS A 258 48.40 -16.26 18.49
C CYS A 258 49.68 -16.45 17.66
N SER A 259 49.76 -15.83 16.48
CA SER A 259 50.77 -16.17 15.46
C SER A 259 51.66 -14.99 15.04
N GLY A 260 51.36 -13.77 15.49
CA GLY A 260 52.09 -12.55 15.12
C GLY A 260 51.77 -11.98 13.73
N GLU A 261 51.22 -12.81 12.83
CA GLU A 261 50.79 -12.41 11.49
C GLU A 261 49.28 -12.51 11.29
N SER A 262 48.75 -11.65 10.41
CA SER A 262 47.33 -11.59 10.11
C SER A 262 46.97 -12.60 8.99
N PRO A 263 46.04 -13.55 9.23
CA PRO A 263 45.69 -14.56 8.23
C PRO A 263 44.80 -14.01 7.11
N ILE A 264 44.05 -12.93 7.39
CA ILE A 264 43.09 -12.32 6.46
C ILE A 264 43.49 -10.86 6.28
N THR A 265 43.91 -10.51 5.07
CA THR A 265 44.28 -9.13 4.73
C THR A 265 43.05 -8.22 4.61
N ALA A 266 43.27 -6.90 4.70
CA ALA A 266 42.19 -5.93 4.52
C ALA A 266 41.49 -6.06 3.15
N ILE A 267 42.25 -6.34 2.09
CA ILE A 267 41.72 -6.54 0.73
C ILE A 267 40.86 -7.80 0.66
N GLN A 268 41.29 -8.90 1.30
CA GLN A 268 40.54 -10.14 1.40
C GLN A 268 39.22 -9.96 2.18
N LEU A 269 39.23 -9.19 3.26
CA LEU A 269 38.00 -8.90 4.01
C LEU A 269 37.02 -8.05 3.19
N LEU A 270 37.54 -7.07 2.43
CA LEU A 270 36.74 -6.26 1.50
C LEU A 270 36.14 -7.13 0.39
N TRP A 271 36.90 -8.08 -0.16
CA TRP A 271 36.41 -9.05 -1.14
C TRP A 271 35.25 -9.89 -0.61
N VAL A 272 35.36 -10.40 0.62
CA VAL A 272 34.27 -11.18 1.25
C VAL A 272 33.03 -10.32 1.47
N ASN A 273 33.20 -9.08 1.92
CA ASN A 273 32.08 -8.14 2.05
C ASN A 273 31.39 -7.88 0.71
N TYR A 274 32.17 -7.77 -0.38
CA TYR A 274 31.64 -7.62 -1.72
C TYR A 274 30.82 -8.84 -2.17
N ILE A 275 31.31 -10.06 -1.91
CA ILE A 275 30.56 -11.30 -2.19
C ILE A 275 29.20 -11.30 -1.50
N ILE A 276 29.18 -10.98 -0.20
CA ILE A 276 27.95 -10.96 0.60
C ILE A 276 27.01 -9.85 0.14
N CYS A 277 27.54 -8.69 -0.27
CA CYS A 277 26.72 -7.62 -0.83
C CYS A 277 26.02 -8.05 -2.12
N ILE A 278 26.73 -8.74 -3.04
CA ILE A 278 26.11 -9.23 -4.28
C ILE A 278 25.07 -10.30 -3.97
N LEU A 279 25.46 -11.37 -3.29
CA LEU A 279 24.61 -12.53 -3.10
C LEU A 279 23.49 -12.26 -2.08
N GLY A 280 23.82 -11.61 -0.97
CA GLY A 280 22.86 -11.16 0.05
C GLY A 280 21.94 -10.04 -0.44
N GLY A 281 22.43 -9.12 -1.28
CA GLY A 281 21.58 -8.11 -1.92
C GLY A 281 20.55 -8.73 -2.87
N ARG A 282 20.91 -9.82 -3.56
CA ARG A 282 19.95 -10.61 -4.35
C ARG A 282 18.91 -11.29 -3.47
N MET A 283 19.33 -11.92 -2.37
CA MET A 283 18.42 -12.47 -1.37
C MET A 283 17.46 -11.40 -0.82
N MET A 284 17.93 -10.18 -0.60
CA MET A 284 17.10 -9.09 -0.07
C MET A 284 15.90 -8.78 -0.97
N VAL A 285 16.11 -8.81 -2.29
CA VAL A 285 15.11 -8.52 -3.33
C VAL A 285 14.21 -9.73 -3.61
N MET A 286 14.68 -10.94 -3.31
CA MET A 286 13.89 -12.13 -3.51
C MET A 286 12.67 -12.13 -2.61
N GLU A 287 11.55 -12.55 -3.17
CA GLU A 287 10.39 -12.92 -2.38
C GLU A 287 10.39 -14.45 -2.24
N PRO A 288 11.19 -15.03 -1.32
CA PRO A 288 10.97 -16.43 -1.00
C PRO A 288 9.56 -16.50 -0.43
N ALA A 289 8.76 -17.43 -0.96
CA ALA A 289 7.33 -17.63 -0.72
C ALA A 289 6.90 -17.56 0.77
N ALA A 290 6.87 -16.37 1.35
CA ALA A 290 6.34 -16.06 2.67
C ALA A 290 4.81 -15.98 2.62
N GLN A 291 4.18 -16.87 1.83
CA GLN A 291 2.73 -16.97 1.70
C GLN A 291 2.10 -17.44 3.02
N ALA A 292 2.80 -18.27 3.79
CA ALA A 292 2.27 -18.86 5.02
C ALA A 292 2.59 -18.08 6.32
N LEU A 293 3.69 -17.31 6.37
CA LEU A 293 4.15 -16.69 7.62
C LEU A 293 3.41 -15.38 8.01
N MET A 294 2.73 -14.74 7.06
CA MET A 294 2.25 -13.35 7.26
C MET A 294 0.83 -13.19 7.80
N ALA A 295 0.08 -14.28 7.96
CA ALA A 295 -1.28 -14.21 8.49
C ALA A 295 -1.34 -13.83 9.99
N HIS A 296 -0.24 -13.98 10.73
CA HIS A 296 -0.24 -13.86 12.19
C HIS A 296 0.83 -12.96 12.80
N GLN A 297 1.67 -12.27 12.01
CA GLN A 297 2.63 -11.35 12.62
C GLN A 297 1.94 -10.04 13.04
N PRO A 298 1.95 -9.71 14.35
CA PRO A 298 1.43 -8.43 14.84
C PRO A 298 2.31 -7.27 14.35
N GLN A 299 1.73 -6.07 14.32
CA GLN A 299 2.43 -4.85 13.90
C GLN A 299 3.84 -4.76 14.51
N ALA A 300 4.85 -4.60 13.66
CA ALA A 300 6.17 -4.20 14.10
C ALA A 300 6.04 -2.79 14.70
N LYS A 301 6.04 -2.70 16.03
CA LYS A 301 6.13 -1.41 16.73
C LYS A 301 7.45 -0.76 16.33
N ARG A 302 7.43 0.53 15.97
CA ARG A 302 8.62 1.33 15.61
C ARG A 302 9.74 1.26 16.64
N THR A 303 9.40 0.94 17.90
CA THR A 303 10.32 0.80 19.03
C THR A 303 10.97 -0.57 19.15
N LYS A 304 10.57 -1.57 18.35
CA LYS A 304 11.26 -2.87 18.35
C LYS A 304 12.61 -2.74 17.66
N SER A 305 13.64 -3.32 18.30
CA SER A 305 14.97 -3.43 17.71
C SER A 305 14.90 -4.11 16.34
N LEU A 306 15.70 -3.60 15.40
CA LEU A 306 15.80 -4.13 14.06
C LEU A 306 16.34 -5.58 14.04
N MET A 307 17.10 -5.99 15.05
CA MET A 307 17.43 -7.41 15.26
C MET A 307 16.59 -7.98 16.40
N THR A 308 15.88 -9.07 16.10
CA THR A 308 15.13 -9.83 17.11
C THR A 308 16.09 -10.63 17.99
N ASN A 309 15.66 -10.98 19.21
CA ASN A 309 16.45 -11.82 20.12
C ASN A 309 16.83 -13.19 19.51
N PHE A 310 15.96 -13.74 18.67
CA PHE A 310 16.24 -14.98 17.93
C PHE A 310 17.37 -14.80 16.91
N MET A 311 17.32 -13.71 16.13
CA MET A 311 18.39 -13.37 15.19
C MET A 311 19.71 -13.11 15.91
N TRP A 312 19.69 -12.46 17.08
CA TRP A 312 20.90 -12.22 17.88
C TRP A 312 21.56 -13.52 18.32
N ARG A 313 20.78 -14.49 18.83
CA ARG A 313 21.31 -15.82 19.19
C ARG A 313 21.93 -16.54 18.00
N THR A 314 21.29 -16.48 16.84
CA THR A 314 21.80 -17.09 15.60
C THR A 314 23.09 -16.41 15.15
N PHE A 315 23.13 -15.08 15.17
CA PHE A 315 24.31 -14.26 14.87
C PHE A 315 25.50 -14.63 15.77
N VAL A 316 25.31 -14.66 17.09
CA VAL A 316 26.37 -15.00 18.05
C VAL A 316 26.89 -16.41 17.81
N THR A 317 25.99 -17.38 17.61
CA THR A 317 26.35 -18.78 17.34
C THR A 317 27.19 -18.91 16.06
N GLN A 318 26.82 -18.20 15.00
CA GLN A 318 27.57 -18.19 13.74
C GLN A 318 28.97 -17.58 13.88
N VAL A 319 29.10 -16.45 14.60
CA VAL A 319 30.41 -15.82 14.83
C VAL A 319 31.34 -16.77 15.59
N PHE A 320 30.86 -17.40 16.67
CA PHE A 320 31.67 -18.38 17.42
C PHE A 320 32.02 -19.60 16.59
N TYR A 321 31.07 -20.16 15.83
CA TYR A 321 31.32 -21.29 14.94
C TYR A 321 32.44 -20.98 13.93
N GLN A 322 32.37 -19.84 13.25
CA GLN A 322 33.37 -19.42 12.26
C GLN A 322 34.75 -19.19 12.91
N ALA A 323 34.79 -18.57 14.09
CA ALA A 323 36.04 -18.38 14.84
C ALA A 323 36.67 -19.72 15.27
N SER A 324 35.87 -20.66 15.77
CA SER A 324 36.34 -21.99 16.17
C SER A 324 36.89 -22.79 14.99
N VAL A 325 36.21 -22.80 13.84
CA VAL A 325 36.70 -23.49 12.64
C VAL A 325 38.03 -22.91 12.17
N SER A 326 38.16 -21.57 12.12
CA SER A 326 39.42 -20.92 11.72
C SER A 326 40.56 -21.19 12.70
N LEU A 327 40.29 -21.24 14.01
CA LEU A 327 41.28 -21.60 15.02
C LEU A 327 41.75 -23.05 14.88
N ILE A 328 40.83 -24.00 14.63
CA ILE A 328 41.19 -25.41 14.42
C ILE A 328 42.12 -25.53 13.20
N ILE A 329 41.81 -24.82 12.12
CA ILE A 329 42.68 -24.77 10.94
C ILE A 329 44.05 -24.18 11.28
N GLN A 330 44.11 -23.10 12.07
CA GLN A 330 45.36 -22.48 12.48
C GLN A 330 46.25 -23.45 13.27
N PHE A 331 45.69 -24.12 14.28
CA PHE A 331 46.44 -25.08 15.10
C PHE A 331 46.89 -26.31 14.29
N MET A 332 46.04 -26.80 13.38
CA MET A 332 46.40 -27.89 12.48
C MET A 332 47.51 -27.50 11.51
N GLY A 333 47.47 -26.27 10.98
CA GLY A 333 48.54 -25.73 10.13
C GLY A 333 49.88 -25.69 10.85
N GLN A 334 49.90 -25.19 12.08
CA GLN A 334 51.12 -25.15 12.90
C GLN A 334 51.68 -26.54 13.25
N ALA A 335 50.81 -27.54 13.44
CA ALA A 335 51.24 -28.91 13.73
C ALA A 335 51.85 -29.63 12.51
N VAL A 336 51.46 -29.24 11.29
CA VAL A 336 51.97 -29.82 10.05
C VAL A 336 53.16 -29.01 9.57
N HIS A 337 54.35 -29.40 10.01
CA HIS A 337 55.65 -28.77 9.66
C HIS A 337 55.99 -28.71 8.16
N ALA A 338 55.15 -29.25 7.27
CA ALA A 338 55.44 -29.45 5.85
C ALA A 338 54.90 -28.35 4.92
N LEU A 339 53.98 -27.49 5.37
CA LEU A 339 53.38 -26.45 4.53
C LEU A 339 53.96 -25.07 4.89
N LYS A 340 53.79 -24.07 4.04
CA LYS A 340 54.25 -22.67 4.29
C LYS A 340 53.15 -21.85 4.98
N GLN A 341 53.56 -20.79 5.69
CA GLN A 341 52.62 -19.88 6.39
C GLN A 341 51.51 -19.33 5.48
N GLU A 342 51.85 -19.06 4.23
CA GLU A 342 50.95 -18.54 3.20
C GLU A 342 49.86 -19.54 2.78
N GLU A 343 50.14 -20.84 2.82
CA GLU A 343 49.24 -21.88 2.32
C GLU A 343 48.04 -22.07 3.25
N TRP A 344 48.27 -22.13 4.57
CA TRP A 344 47.17 -22.23 5.53
C TRP A 344 46.49 -20.88 5.80
N ASN A 345 47.16 -19.73 5.65
CA ASN A 345 46.47 -18.43 5.61
C ASN A 345 45.44 -18.39 4.46
N SER A 346 45.82 -18.91 3.28
CA SER A 346 44.91 -19.06 2.14
C SER A 346 43.78 -20.05 2.43
N MET A 347 44.05 -21.14 3.17
CA MET A 347 43.03 -22.10 3.59
C MET A 347 42.02 -21.50 4.59
N ILE A 348 42.48 -20.68 5.54
CA ILE A 348 41.62 -19.94 6.48
C ILE A 348 40.73 -18.97 5.70
N PHE A 349 41.30 -18.20 4.78
CA PHE A 349 40.55 -17.25 3.96
C PHE A 349 39.49 -17.93 3.07
N ASN A 350 39.84 -19.03 2.40
CA ASN A 350 38.90 -19.79 1.56
C ASN A 350 37.78 -20.39 2.41
N THR A 351 38.12 -21.01 3.55
CA THR A 351 37.13 -21.58 4.48
C THR A 351 36.20 -20.49 5.02
N PHE A 352 36.75 -19.33 5.39
CA PHE A 352 35.97 -18.18 5.84
C PHE A 352 34.99 -17.72 4.76
N THR A 353 35.44 -17.60 3.51
CA THR A 353 34.58 -17.19 2.39
C THR A 353 33.46 -18.19 2.15
N LEU A 354 33.76 -19.50 2.14
CA LEU A 354 32.76 -20.56 2.03
C LEU A 354 31.76 -20.53 3.18
N CYS A 355 32.23 -20.33 4.41
CA CYS A 355 31.36 -20.15 5.58
C CYS A 355 30.37 -18.99 5.40
N GLN A 356 30.75 -17.89 4.74
CA GLN A 356 29.80 -16.80 4.47
C GLN A 356 28.75 -17.18 3.43
N VAL A 357 29.13 -17.91 2.39
CA VAL A 357 28.16 -18.43 1.40
C VAL A 357 27.19 -19.43 2.04
N PHE A 358 27.67 -20.31 2.92
CA PHE A 358 26.80 -21.22 3.67
C PHE A 358 25.92 -20.49 4.69
N ASN A 359 26.42 -19.45 5.35
CA ASN A 359 25.62 -18.63 6.25
C ASN A 359 24.49 -17.92 5.50
N LEU A 360 24.74 -17.44 4.27
CA LEU A 360 23.72 -16.92 3.37
C LEU A 360 22.63 -17.97 3.07
N PHE A 361 23.03 -19.20 2.75
CA PHE A 361 22.11 -20.32 2.54
C PHE A 361 21.25 -20.64 3.76
N ASN A 362 21.84 -20.59 4.95
CA ASN A 362 21.12 -20.76 6.21
C ASN A 362 20.14 -19.60 6.45
N ALA A 363 20.54 -18.35 6.19
CA ALA A 363 19.66 -17.19 6.29
C ALA A 363 18.48 -17.22 5.29
N MET A 364 18.64 -17.89 4.16
CA MET A 364 17.53 -18.17 3.24
C MET A 364 16.60 -19.29 3.73
N GLU A 365 16.92 -19.99 4.83
CA GLU A 365 16.18 -21.14 5.35
C GLU A 365 16.03 -22.28 4.32
N LEU A 366 17.10 -22.57 3.57
CA LEU A 366 17.10 -23.64 2.56
C LEU A 366 16.83 -25.05 3.12
N GLU A 367 16.86 -25.23 4.43
CA GLU A 367 16.39 -26.46 5.10
C GLU A 367 14.92 -26.77 4.79
N LYS A 368 14.11 -25.74 4.52
CA LYS A 368 12.71 -25.91 4.11
C LYS A 368 12.67 -26.24 2.62
N LYS A 369 12.20 -27.47 2.31
CA LYS A 369 12.08 -27.99 0.94
C LYS A 369 11.34 -27.04 -0.03
N GLU A 370 10.32 -26.32 0.47
CA GLU A 370 9.56 -25.35 -0.32
C GLU A 370 10.41 -24.16 -0.77
N ILE A 371 11.28 -23.65 0.11
CA ILE A 371 12.15 -22.50 -0.19
C ILE A 371 13.32 -22.94 -1.06
N PHE A 372 13.87 -24.14 -0.82
CA PHE A 372 14.94 -24.70 -1.63
C PHE A 372 14.59 -24.78 -3.12
N VAL A 373 13.40 -25.27 -3.44
CA VAL A 373 12.91 -25.33 -4.83
C VAL A 373 12.76 -23.94 -5.43
N VAL A 374 12.29 -22.95 -4.67
CA VAL A 374 12.15 -21.56 -5.14
C VAL A 374 13.51 -20.96 -5.47
N VAL A 375 14.51 -21.13 -4.60
CA VAL A 375 15.85 -20.56 -4.78
C VAL A 375 16.59 -21.21 -5.95
N ILE A 376 16.55 -22.53 -6.08
CA ILE A 376 17.18 -23.23 -7.22
C ILE A 376 16.51 -22.89 -8.55
N ARG A 377 15.20 -22.63 -8.53
CA ARG A 377 14.48 -22.24 -9.74
C ARG A 377 14.79 -20.81 -10.19
N ASP A 378 15.32 -19.96 -9.31
CA ASP A 378 15.74 -18.62 -9.72
C ASP A 378 17.11 -18.66 -10.41
N TYR A 379 17.07 -18.73 -11.75
CA TYR A 379 18.26 -18.74 -12.59
C TYR A 379 19.18 -17.54 -12.35
N ARG A 380 18.64 -16.38 -11.94
CA ARG A 380 19.45 -15.16 -11.71
C ARG A 380 20.27 -15.28 -10.45
N PHE A 381 19.73 -15.91 -9.41
CA PHE A 381 20.49 -16.22 -8.20
C PHE A 381 21.62 -17.19 -8.50
N LEU A 382 21.28 -18.28 -9.18
CA LEU A 382 22.22 -19.35 -9.47
C LEU A 382 23.37 -18.85 -10.36
N MET A 383 23.04 -18.03 -11.37
CA MET A 383 24.04 -17.38 -12.22
C MET A 383 24.95 -16.44 -11.42
N ALA A 384 24.40 -15.60 -10.55
CA ALA A 384 25.20 -14.74 -9.68
C ALA A 384 26.12 -15.56 -8.75
N LEU A 385 25.61 -16.65 -8.17
CA LEU A 385 26.39 -17.56 -7.34
C LEU A 385 27.56 -18.18 -8.11
N VAL A 386 27.30 -18.73 -9.30
CA VAL A 386 28.35 -19.35 -10.15
C VAL A 386 29.40 -18.33 -10.55
N VAL A 387 28.99 -17.12 -10.96
CA VAL A 387 29.91 -16.04 -11.34
C VAL A 387 30.78 -15.62 -10.14
N VAL A 388 30.18 -15.43 -8.97
CA VAL A 388 30.90 -15.03 -7.76
C VAL A 388 31.88 -16.11 -7.30
N MET A 389 31.48 -17.38 -7.34
CA MET A 389 32.38 -18.50 -7.00
C MET A 389 33.52 -18.62 -8.02
N GLY A 390 33.25 -18.41 -9.32
CA GLY A 390 34.29 -18.37 -10.34
C GLY A 390 35.28 -17.22 -10.14
N MET A 391 34.79 -16.02 -9.84
CA MET A 391 35.65 -14.88 -9.50
C MET A 391 36.46 -15.12 -8.23
N HIS A 392 35.90 -15.83 -7.24
CA HIS A 392 36.62 -16.16 -6.01
C HIS A 392 37.82 -17.09 -6.28
N VAL A 393 37.68 -18.08 -7.15
CA VAL A 393 38.80 -18.95 -7.57
C VAL A 393 39.90 -18.14 -8.23
N VAL A 394 39.54 -17.27 -9.20
CA VAL A 394 40.50 -16.39 -9.88
C VAL A 394 41.19 -15.45 -8.89
N PHE A 395 40.46 -14.92 -7.90
CA PHE A 395 41.02 -14.07 -6.85
C PHE A 395 42.06 -14.81 -6.00
N ILE A 396 41.83 -16.09 -5.67
CA ILE A 396 42.79 -16.91 -4.92
C ILE A 396 44.06 -17.17 -5.76
N GLU A 397 43.92 -17.50 -7.04
CA GLU A 397 45.06 -17.71 -7.96
C GLU A 397 45.87 -16.42 -8.20
N LEU A 398 45.20 -15.26 -8.30
CA LEU A 398 45.88 -13.97 -8.41
C LEU A 398 46.56 -13.54 -7.12
N ALA A 399 45.94 -13.79 -5.97
CA ALA A 399 46.54 -13.47 -4.66
C ALA A 399 47.80 -14.31 -4.42
N THR A 400 47.78 -15.59 -4.78
CA THR A 400 48.95 -16.48 -4.66
C THR A 400 50.06 -16.10 -5.63
N THR A 401 49.76 -15.74 -6.89
CA THR A 401 50.77 -15.29 -7.85
C THR A 401 51.38 -13.93 -7.50
N LEU A 402 50.62 -12.99 -6.94
CA LEU A 402 51.14 -11.71 -6.47
C LEU A 402 52.08 -11.88 -5.27
N VAL A 403 51.77 -12.79 -4.34
CA VAL A 403 52.64 -13.04 -3.18
C VAL A 403 53.94 -13.74 -3.61
N VAL A 404 53.86 -14.71 -4.53
CA VAL A 404 55.05 -15.41 -5.06
C VAL A 404 55.92 -14.53 -5.97
N GLY A 405 55.36 -13.52 -6.63
CA GLY A 405 56.11 -12.62 -7.52
C GLY A 405 57.01 -11.59 -6.82
N TYR A 406 56.91 -11.45 -5.49
CA TYR A 406 57.73 -10.53 -4.67
C TYR A 406 58.72 -11.24 -3.74
N ALA A 407 58.75 -12.57 -3.72
CA ALA A 407 59.73 -13.40 -3.01
C ALA A 407 60.80 -13.93 -3.98
#